data_AF-O96802-F1
#
_entry.id   AF-O96802-F1
#
_cell.length_a   1.000
_cell.length_b   1.000
_cell.length_c   1.000
_cell.angle_alpha   90.00
_cell.angle_beta   90.00
_cell.angle_gamma   90.00
#
_symmetry.space_group_name_H-M   'P 1'
#
loop_
_entity.id
_entity.type
_entity.pdbx_description
1 polymer ?
#
loop_
_entity_poly.entity_id
_entity_poly.type
_entity_poly.pdbx_seq_one_letter_code
_entity_poly.pdbx_strand_id
1 'polypeptide(L)' 'MSIIKKPDLTDPKLRAKLAKGMGHNYYGEPAWPNDLLYLFPVCILGTFACCIGLGVMAPTQMGEPA' A
#
# COMPACT_ATOMS: atom_id res chain seq x y z
N MET A 1 19.33 -7.31 -0.83
CA MET A 1 19.44 -5.85 -1.05
C MET A 1 18.23 -5.41 -1.87
N SER A 2 17.45 -4.44 -1.39
CA SER A 2 16.32 -3.89 -2.16
C SER A 2 16.82 -2.93 -3.25
N ILE A 3 16.10 -2.82 -4.37
CA ILE A 3 16.39 -1.90 -5.47
C ILE A 3 15.86 -0.52 -5.07
N ILE A 4 16.75 0.40 -4.73
CA ILE A 4 16.38 1.75 -4.26
C ILE A 4 16.95 2.82 -5.19
N LYS A 5 16.07 3.67 -5.72
CA LYS A 5 16.44 4.88 -6.46
C LYS A 5 16.66 6.05 -5.49
N LYS A 6 17.81 6.71 -5.59
CA LYS A 6 18.11 7.95 -4.84
C LYS A 6 17.38 9.16 -5.47
N PRO A 7 17.02 10.19 -4.68
CA PRO A 7 16.46 11.43 -5.23
C PRO A 7 17.48 12.14 -6.12
N ASP A 8 17.02 12.64 -7.28
CA ASP A 8 17.84 13.44 -8.18
C ASP A 8 17.75 14.93 -7.80
N LEU A 9 18.70 15.39 -6.99
CA LEU A 9 18.76 16.79 -6.55
C LEU A 9 19.31 17.72 -7.63
N THR A 10 19.69 17.23 -8.80
CA THR A 10 20.09 18.07 -9.93
C THR A 10 18.90 18.51 -10.77
N ASP A 11 17.76 17.80 -10.70
CA ASP A 11 16.53 18.17 -11.40
C ASP A 11 15.83 19.38 -10.75
N PRO A 12 15.77 20.55 -11.43
CA PRO A 12 15.08 21.73 -10.90
C PRO A 12 13.58 21.50 -10.71
N LYS A 13 12.94 20.61 -11.49
CA LYS A 13 11.51 20.30 -11.34
C LYS A 13 11.25 19.53 -10.06
N LEU A 14 12.07 18.52 -9.75
CA LEU A 14 11.96 17.78 -8.50
C LEU A 14 12.18 18.69 -7.30
N ARG A 15 13.22 19.54 -7.32
CA ARG A 15 13.48 20.51 -6.24
C ARG A 15 12.32 21.48 -6.02
N ALA A 16 11.73 22.01 -7.09
CA ALA A 16 10.58 22.90 -6.98
C ALA A 16 9.35 22.21 -6.38
N LYS A 17 9.15 20.91 -6.65
CA LYS A 17 8.09 20.10 -6.02
C LYS A 17 8.38 19.84 -4.55
N LEU A 18 9.62 19.47 -4.21
CA LEU A 18 10.04 19.21 -2.82
C LEU A 18 9.92 20.45 -1.94
N ALA A 19 10.24 21.64 -2.46
CA ALA A 19 10.05 22.91 -1.76
C ALA A 19 8.57 23.19 -1.39
N LYS A 20 7.62 22.56 -2.09
CA LYS A 20 6.18 22.62 -1.82
C LYS A 20 5.65 21.40 -1.05
N GLY A 21 6.54 20.55 -0.52
CA GLY A 21 6.17 19.30 0.17
C GLY A 21 5.63 18.20 -0.75
N MET A 22 5.85 18.28 -2.07
CA MET A 22 5.39 17.31 -3.07
C MET A 22 6.56 16.55 -3.70
N GLY A 23 6.28 15.42 -4.37
CA GLY A 23 7.29 14.70 -5.18
C GLY A 23 8.14 13.69 -4.42
N HIS A 24 7.78 13.36 -3.18
CA HIS A 24 8.45 12.32 -2.39
C HIS A 24 8.30 10.89 -2.95
N ASN A 25 7.47 10.70 -3.98
CA ASN A 25 7.28 9.45 -4.72
C ASN A 25 8.26 9.25 -5.89
N TYR A 26 9.18 10.18 -6.17
CA TYR A 26 10.12 10.10 -7.30
C TYR A 26 11.40 9.29 -7.01
N TYR A 27 11.58 8.89 -5.76
CA TYR A 27 12.71 8.13 -5.23
C TYR A 27 12.22 7.03 -4.29
N GLY A 28 13.07 6.08 -3.95
CA GLY A 28 12.71 4.89 -3.19
C GLY A 28 12.60 3.65 -4.08
N GLU A 29 11.77 2.71 -3.66
CA GLU A 29 11.51 1.46 -4.39
C GLU A 29 10.53 1.70 -5.56
N PRO A 30 10.72 1.06 -6.73
CA PRO A 30 9.73 1.11 -7.81
C PRO A 30 8.39 0.54 -7.35
N ALA A 31 7.34 1.35 -7.39
CA ALA A 31 5.99 0.89 -7.02
C ALA A 31 5.52 -0.29 -7.88
N TRP A 32 5.85 -0.28 -9.18
CA TRP A 32 5.60 -1.39 -10.08
C TRP A 32 6.92 -2.08 -10.49
N PRO A 33 6.99 -3.43 -10.50
CA PRO A 33 5.94 -4.37 -10.05
C PRO A 33 5.98 -4.65 -8.54
N ASN A 34 7.03 -4.20 -7.84
CA ASN A 34 7.39 -4.74 -6.52
C ASN A 34 6.27 -4.60 -5.49
N ASP A 35 5.71 -3.41 -5.33
CA ASP A 35 4.68 -3.15 -4.33
C ASP A 35 3.29 -3.47 -4.90
N LEU A 36 2.95 -2.88 -6.04
CA LEU A 36 1.61 -2.97 -6.63
C LEU A 36 1.22 -4.36 -7.14
N LEU A 37 2.17 -5.12 -7.70
CA LEU A 37 1.85 -6.44 -8.24
C LEU A 37 2.13 -7.55 -7.24
N TYR A 38 3.21 -7.46 -6.45
CA TYR A 38 3.60 -8.55 -5.56
C TYR A 38 3.11 -8.37 -4.12
N LEU A 39 3.22 -7.16 -3.54
CA LEU A 39 2.83 -6.95 -2.15
C LEU A 39 1.33 -6.72 -1.98
N PHE A 40 0.71 -5.95 -2.88
CA PHE A 40 -0.72 -5.61 -2.77
C PHE A 40 -1.62 -6.84 -2.73
N PRO A 41 -1.48 -7.87 -3.60
CA PRO A 41 -2.30 -9.07 -3.51
C PRO A 41 -2.11 -9.83 -2.19
N VAL A 42 -0.91 -9.82 -1.60
CA VAL A 42 -0.65 -10.46 -0.30
C VAL A 42 -1.44 -9.77 0.81
N CYS A 43 -1.43 -8.44 0.86
CA CYS A 43 -2.22 -7.69 1.84
C CYS A 43 -3.73 -7.88 1.64
N ILE A 44 -4.19 -7.89 0.38
CA ILE A 44 -5.60 -8.11 0.03
C ILE A 44 -6.04 -9.50 0.50
N LEU A 45 -5.35 -10.55 0.06
CA LEU A 45 -5.68 -11.93 0.41
C LEU A 45 -5.59 -12.17 1.92
N GLY A 46 -4.59 -11.59 2.60
CA GLY A 46 -4.47 -11.66 4.05
C GLY A 46 -5.67 -11.03 4.77
N THR A 47 -6.10 -9.85 4.33
CA THR A 47 -7.27 -9.16 4.90
C THR A 47 -8.55 -9.98 4.67
N PHE A 48 -8.76 -10.49 3.46
CA PHE A 48 -9.90 -11.36 3.15
C PHE A 48 -9.87 -12.64 3.98
N ALA A 49 -8.72 -13.29 4.12
CA ALA A 49 -8.58 -14.50 4.92
C ALA A 49 -8.93 -14.24 6.39
N CYS A 50 -8.53 -13.11 6.97
CA CYS A 50 -8.91 -12.73 8.33
C CYS A 50 -10.42 -12.50 8.47
N CYS A 51 -11.03 -11.72 7.58
CA CYS A 51 -12.46 -11.44 7.61
C CYS A 51 -13.29 -12.72 7.44
N ILE A 52 -12.94 -13.56 6.46
CA ILE A 52 -13.62 -14.84 6.22
C ILE A 52 -13.41 -15.79 7.40
N GLY A 53 -12.18 -15.90 7.92
CA GLY A 53 -11.88 -16.74 9.07
C GLY A 53 -12.70 -16.35 10.30
N LEU A 54 -12.82 -15.05 10.59
CA LEU A 54 -13.68 -14.56 11.67
C LEU A 54 -15.16 -14.82 11.38
N GLY A 55 -15.62 -14.58 10.16
CA GLY A 55 -17.01 -14.83 9.76
C GLY A 55 -17.43 -16.31 9.88
N VAL A 56 -16.49 -17.24 9.68
CA VAL A 56 -16.71 -18.68 9.87
C VAL A 56 -16.67 -19.08 11.35
N MET A 57 -15.70 -18.58 12.12
CA MET A 57 -15.52 -18.95 13.52
C MET A 57 -16.55 -18.33 14.47
N ALA A 58 -17.04 -17.14 14.15
CA ALA A 58 -17.99 -16.38 14.96
C ALA A 58 -19.10 -15.79 14.08
N PRO A 59 -20.04 -16.63 13.59
CA PRO A 59 -21.12 -16.15 12.75
C PRO A 59 -22.07 -15.25 13.54
N THR A 60 -22.57 -14.20 12.87
CA THR A 60 -23.51 -13.24 13.48
C THR A 60 -24.85 -13.92 13.78
N GLN A 61 -25.34 -13.74 15.01
CA GLN A 61 -26.64 -14.22 15.43
C GLN A 61 -27.76 -13.28 14.92
N MET A 62 -28.92 -13.85 14.59
CA MET A 62 -30.11 -13.07 14.27
C MET A 62 -30.73 -12.52 15.56
N GLY A 63 -31.11 -11.25 15.54
CA GLY A 63 -31.81 -10.59 16.65
C GLY A 63 -33.31 -10.88 16.69
N GLU A 64 -33.97 -10.35 17.71
CA GLU A 64 -35.43 -10.39 17.84
C GLU A 64 -36.12 -9.43 16.83
N PRO A 65 -37.40 -9.66 16.49
CA PRO A 65 -38.19 -8.74 15.67
C PRO A 65 -38.28 -7.33 16.28
N ALA A 66 -38.52 -6.33 15.42
CA ALA A 66 -38.63 -4.91 15.80
C ALA A 66 -39.84 -4.61 16.69
#